data_AF-U2FBE8-F1
#
_entry.id   AF-U2FBE8-F1
#
_cell.length_a   1.000
_cell.length_b   1.000
_cell.length_c   1.000
_cell.angle_alpha   90.00
_cell.angle_beta   90.00
_cell.angle_gamma   90.00
#
_symmetry.space_group_name_H-M   'P 1'
#
loop_
_entity.id
_entity.type
_entity.pdbx_description
1 polymer ?
#
loop_
_entity_poly.entity_id
_entity_poly.type
_entity_poly.pdbx_seq_one_letter_code
_entity_poly.pdbx_strand_id
1 'polypeptide(L)'
;MSVELPFAPVDSIIRRNADGLRVSAEATEALTRRIQSRGAALAVDAAAAASADGRKTLMATDFGVEGVPEKDELELPIAPVDRIARLDIDDRYRVAMDARIALASILEREADNVAAAAALLAEHAGRRTIKAADVERYAELTNYVE
;
A
#
# COMPACT_ATOMS: atom_id res chain seq x y z
N MET A 1 -16.22 3.45 -5.53
CA MET A 1 -15.38 3.55 -4.33
C MET A 1 -14.47 4.75 -4.52
N SER A 2 -14.49 5.73 -3.62
CA SER A 2 -13.54 6.85 -3.66
C SER A 2 -12.14 6.35 -3.31
N VAL A 3 -11.13 6.94 -3.95
CA VAL A 3 -9.73 6.67 -3.65
C VAL A 3 -9.24 7.69 -2.62
N GLU A 4 -8.66 7.23 -1.53
CA GLU A 4 -8.23 8.09 -0.41
C GLU A 4 -6.87 8.74 -0.63
N LEU A 5 -6.00 8.06 -1.38
CA LEU A 5 -4.62 8.48 -1.62
C LEU A 5 -4.53 9.49 -2.76
N PRO A 6 -3.72 10.56 -2.59
CA PRO A 6 -3.40 11.47 -3.69
C PRO A 6 -2.60 10.75 -4.78
N PHE A 7 -2.77 11.20 -6.03
CA PHE A 7 -2.08 10.62 -7.18
C PHE A 7 -0.55 10.78 -7.10
N ALA A 8 -0.05 11.97 -6.74
CA ALA A 8 1.37 12.30 -6.86
C ALA A 8 2.33 11.41 -6.02
N PRO A 9 2.07 11.12 -4.73
CA PRO A 9 2.90 10.18 -3.97
C PRO A 9 2.97 8.79 -4.59
N VAL A 10 1.84 8.27 -5.09
CA VAL A 10 1.80 6.95 -5.73
C VAL A 10 2.52 6.96 -7.07
N ASP A 11 2.38 8.04 -7.84
CA ASP A 11 3.10 8.26 -9.10
C ASP A 11 4.61 8.34 -8.88
N SER A 12 5.06 8.96 -7.78
CA SER A 12 6.47 9.01 -7.37
C SER A 12 7.03 7.61 -7.12
N ILE A 13 6.30 6.78 -6.34
CA ILE A 13 6.68 5.40 -6.03
C ILE A 13 6.81 4.55 -7.31
N ILE A 14 5.84 4.60 -8.22
CA ILE A 14 5.93 3.80 -9.44
C ILE A 14 7.06 4.30 -10.36
N ARG A 15 7.30 5.62 -10.44
CA ARG A 15 8.37 6.19 -11.27
C ARG A 15 9.77 5.89 -10.76
N ARG A 16 10.00 5.90 -9.44
CA ARG A 16 11.33 5.58 -8.88
C ARG A 16 11.76 4.13 -9.18
N ASN A 17 10.81 3.25 -9.44
CA ASN A 17 11.02 1.85 -9.81
C ASN A 17 10.86 1.57 -11.32
N ALA A 18 10.65 2.60 -12.14
CA ALA A 18 10.29 2.41 -13.55
C ALA A 18 11.50 2.18 -14.47
N ASP A 19 12.73 2.29 -13.99
CA ASP A 19 13.98 2.10 -14.77
C ASP A 19 14.00 2.81 -16.13
N GLY A 20 13.45 4.03 -16.17
CA GLY A 20 13.40 4.86 -17.39
C GLY A 20 12.22 4.56 -18.34
N LEU A 21 11.36 3.60 -18.00
CA LEU A 21 10.07 3.41 -18.66
C LEU A 21 9.12 4.57 -18.35
N ARG A 22 8.18 4.82 -19.27
CA ARG A 22 7.06 5.73 -19.02
C ARG A 22 6.04 5.04 -18.11
N VAL A 23 5.29 5.82 -17.35
CA VAL A 23 4.19 5.32 -16.52
C VAL A 23 2.88 5.91 -17.06
N SER A 24 1.87 5.07 -17.35
CA SER A 24 0.54 5.57 -17.67
C SER A 24 -0.23 5.99 -16.41
N ALA A 25 -1.13 6.96 -16.54
CA ALA A 25 -1.97 7.38 -15.43
C ALA A 25 -2.78 6.21 -14.84
N GLU A 26 -3.28 5.31 -15.70
CA GLU A 26 -4.03 4.13 -15.26
C GLU A 26 -3.18 3.16 -14.45
N ALA A 27 -1.86 3.09 -14.70
CA ALA A 27 -0.95 2.27 -13.89
C ALA A 27 -0.86 2.81 -12.46
N THR A 28 -0.71 4.13 -12.30
CA THR A 28 -0.73 4.80 -11.00
C THR A 28 -2.08 4.62 -10.30
N GLU A 29 -3.20 4.72 -11.02
CA GLU A 29 -4.55 4.48 -10.47
C GLU A 29 -4.73 3.02 -10.02
N ALA A 30 -4.24 2.05 -10.80
CA ALA A 30 -4.25 0.64 -10.42
C ALA A 30 -3.45 0.40 -9.15
N LEU A 31 -2.25 0.97 -9.04
CA LEU A 31 -1.42 0.86 -7.84
C LEU A 31 -2.10 1.51 -6.64
N THR A 32 -2.72 2.68 -6.82
CA THR A 32 -3.44 3.36 -5.74
C THR A 32 -4.60 2.52 -5.20
N ARG A 33 -5.41 1.92 -6.09
CA ARG A 33 -6.51 1.02 -5.69
C ARG A 33 -6.00 -0.19 -4.93
N ARG A 34 -4.87 -0.76 -5.37
CA ARG A 34 -4.22 -1.89 -4.69
C ARG A 34 -3.76 -1.51 -3.28
N ILE A 35 -3.04 -0.40 -3.13
CA ILE A 35 -2.58 0.10 -1.83
C ILE A 35 -3.77 0.28 -0.88
N GLN A 36 -4.86 0.89 -1.34
CA GLN A 36 -6.05 1.11 -0.52
C GLN A 36 -6.70 -0.21 -0.08
N SER A 37 -6.94 -1.13 -1.01
CA SER A 37 -7.55 -2.43 -0.67
C SER A 37 -6.69 -3.24 0.29
N ARG A 38 -5.37 -3.24 0.08
CA ARG A 38 -4.42 -3.92 0.96
C ARG A 38 -4.38 -3.28 2.34
N GLY A 39 -4.34 -1.96 2.41
CA GLY A 39 -4.26 -1.22 3.67
C GLY A 39 -5.50 -1.42 4.54
N ALA A 40 -6.68 -1.45 3.93
CA ALA A 40 -7.93 -1.76 4.62
C ALA A 40 -7.93 -3.21 5.16
N ALA A 41 -7.50 -4.19 4.35
CA ALA A 41 -7.39 -5.57 4.79
C ALA A 41 -6.42 -5.75 5.97
N LEU A 42 -5.23 -5.15 5.89
CA LEU A 42 -4.25 -5.16 6.99
C LEU A 42 -4.81 -4.53 8.27
N ALA A 43 -5.62 -3.48 8.14
CA ALA A 43 -6.26 -2.84 9.30
C ALA A 43 -7.34 -3.72 9.94
N VAL A 44 -8.07 -4.52 9.16
CA VAL A 44 -9.00 -5.53 9.68
C VAL A 44 -8.25 -6.58 10.50
N ASP A 45 -7.14 -7.09 9.98
CA ASP A 45 -6.30 -8.07 10.69
C ASP A 45 -5.73 -7.48 11.98
N ALA A 46 -5.22 -6.25 11.93
CA ALA A 46 -4.72 -5.54 13.09
C ALA A 46 -5.82 -5.25 14.14
N ALA A 47 -7.05 -4.95 13.70
CA ALA A 47 -8.19 -4.77 14.59
C ALA A 47 -8.60 -6.08 15.29
N ALA A 48 -8.50 -7.21 14.59
CA ALA A 48 -8.72 -8.53 15.17
C ALA A 48 -7.66 -8.84 16.23
N ALA A 49 -6.38 -8.59 15.95
CA ALA A 49 -5.28 -8.73 16.91
C ALA A 49 -5.47 -7.85 18.15
N ALA A 50 -5.78 -6.57 17.96
CA ALA A 50 -6.06 -5.65 19.07
C ALA A 50 -7.24 -6.15 19.93
N SER A 51 -8.27 -6.72 19.31
CA SER A 51 -9.43 -7.27 20.02
C SER A 51 -9.11 -8.54 20.81
N ALA A 52 -8.28 -9.42 20.26
CA ALA A 52 -7.79 -10.60 20.96
C ALA A 52 -7.01 -10.23 22.22
N ASP A 53 -6.31 -9.09 22.18
CA ASP A 53 -5.60 -8.51 23.33
C ASP A 53 -6.48 -7.64 24.25
N GLY A 54 -7.80 -7.59 24.01
CA GLY A 54 -8.75 -6.81 24.82
C GLY A 54 -8.63 -5.28 24.65
N ARG A 55 -7.97 -4.82 23.59
CA ARG A 55 -7.75 -3.40 23.26
C ARG A 55 -8.71 -2.92 22.16
N LYS A 56 -8.90 -1.60 22.09
CA LYS A 56 -9.65 -0.91 21.01
C LYS A 56 -8.77 0.05 20.19
N THR A 57 -7.47 0.03 20.45
CA THR A 57 -6.50 0.87 19.74
C THR A 57 -5.54 -0.06 19.01
N LEU A 58 -5.48 0.07 17.68
CA LEU A 58 -4.48 -0.55 16.83
C LEU A 58 -3.14 0.10 17.10
N MET A 59 -2.16 -0.74 17.40
CA MET A 59 -0.76 -0.42 17.66
C MET A 59 0.10 -0.88 16.48
N ALA A 60 1.32 -0.36 16.36
CA ALA A 60 2.26 -0.79 15.32
C ALA A 60 2.49 -2.31 15.34
N THR A 61 2.59 -2.89 16.54
CA THR A 61 2.76 -4.34 16.75
C THR A 61 1.59 -5.17 16.21
N ASP A 62 0.39 -4.61 16.11
CA ASP A 62 -0.78 -5.31 15.55
C ASP A 62 -0.63 -5.52 14.03
N PHE A 63 0.27 -4.76 13.37
CA PHE A 63 0.67 -4.95 11.98
C PHE A 63 1.91 -5.86 11.83
N GLY A 64 2.35 -6.51 12.91
CA GLY A 64 3.49 -7.43 12.88
C GLY A 64 4.86 -6.77 12.77
N VAL A 65 4.99 -5.48 13.14
CA VAL A 65 6.28 -4.77 13.15
C VAL A 65 6.75 -4.48 14.57
N GLU A 66 8.07 -4.58 14.79
CA GLU A 66 8.71 -4.30 16.08
C GLU A 66 9.05 -2.81 16.27
N GLY A 67 9.06 -2.04 15.20
CA GLY A 67 9.37 -0.61 15.20
C GLY A 67 8.84 0.08 13.95
N VAL A 68 8.89 1.41 13.95
CA VAL A 68 8.41 2.25 12.84
C VAL A 68 9.50 3.23 12.40
N PRO A 69 9.63 3.51 11.09
CA PRO A 69 10.55 4.52 10.60
C PRO A 69 10.11 5.93 11.03
N GLU A 70 10.97 6.92 10.77
CA GLU A 70 10.54 8.31 10.90
C GLU A 70 9.53 8.66 9.81
N LYS A 71 8.54 9.49 10.16
CA LYS A 71 7.45 9.85 9.24
C LYS A 71 7.96 10.50 7.94
N ASP A 72 9.02 11.31 8.03
CA ASP A 72 9.54 12.09 6.91
C ASP A 72 10.35 11.24 5.92
N GLU A 73 10.60 9.97 6.24
CA GLU A 73 11.20 8.98 5.32
C GLU A 73 10.16 8.35 4.38
N LEU A 74 8.86 8.60 4.59
CA LEU A 74 7.77 8.00 3.83
C LEU A 74 7.25 8.93 2.75
N GLU A 75 7.07 8.39 1.54
CA GLU A 75 6.39 9.06 0.44
C GLU A 75 4.88 9.04 0.65
N LEU A 76 4.33 7.94 1.18
CA LEU A 76 2.89 7.85 1.42
C LEU A 76 2.43 8.76 2.58
N PRO A 77 1.43 9.63 2.34
CA PRO A 77 0.99 10.58 3.35
C PRO A 77 0.17 9.89 4.47
N ILE A 78 0.56 10.14 5.72
CA ILE A 78 -0.03 9.51 6.91
C ILE A 78 -1.54 9.73 7.06
N ALA A 79 -2.04 10.93 6.76
CA ALA A 79 -3.46 11.23 6.94
C ALA A 79 -4.38 10.44 5.96
N PRO A 80 -4.07 10.38 4.65
CA PRO A 80 -4.71 9.43 3.74
C PRO A 80 -4.59 7.96 4.16
N VAL A 81 -3.43 7.53 4.67
CA VAL A 81 -3.25 6.16 5.18
C VAL A 81 -4.15 5.88 6.40
N ASP A 82 -4.33 6.83 7.31
CA ASP A 82 -5.29 6.70 8.42
C ASP A 82 -6.73 6.55 7.93
N ARG A 83 -7.12 7.24 6.85
CA ARG A 83 -8.45 7.07 6.25
C ARG A 83 -8.61 5.68 5.64
N ILE A 84 -7.58 5.17 4.95
CA ILE A 84 -7.57 3.80 4.43
C ILE A 84 -7.74 2.78 5.57
N ALA A 85 -7.00 2.94 6.66
CA ALA A 85 -7.07 2.05 7.82
C ALA A 85 -8.46 1.97 8.45
N ARG A 86 -9.32 2.96 8.19
CA ARG A 86 -10.66 3.08 8.77
C ARG A 86 -11.79 2.63 7.83
N LEU A 87 -11.49 2.24 6.60
CA LEU A 87 -12.51 1.91 5.61
C LEU A 87 -13.36 0.70 6.03
N ASP A 88 -12.72 -0.35 6.52
CA ASP A 88 -13.35 -1.66 6.73
C ASP A 88 -13.37 -2.08 8.22
N ILE A 89 -12.99 -1.20 9.13
CA ILE A 89 -13.06 -1.44 10.58
C ILE A 89 -14.14 -0.58 11.23
N ASP A 90 -14.72 -1.07 12.33
CA ASP A 90 -15.75 -0.35 13.10
C ASP A 90 -15.19 0.96 13.69
N ASP A 91 -15.97 2.05 13.66
CA ASP A 91 -15.61 3.38 14.18
C ASP A 91 -15.18 3.39 15.67
N ARG A 92 -15.50 2.33 16.42
CA ARG A 92 -15.02 2.15 17.80
C ARG A 92 -13.49 2.00 17.89
N TYR A 93 -12.84 1.57 16.82
CA TYR A 93 -11.39 1.37 16.80
C TYR A 93 -10.65 2.70 16.61
N ARG A 94 -9.56 2.85 17.35
CA ARG A 94 -8.61 3.95 17.21
C ARG A 94 -7.35 3.42 16.54
N VAL A 95 -6.73 4.23 15.71
CA VAL A 95 -5.42 3.91 15.11
C VAL A 95 -4.39 4.83 15.75
N ALA A 96 -3.40 4.27 16.45
CA ALA A 96 -2.31 5.04 17.04
C ALA A 96 -1.44 5.68 15.94
N MET A 97 -0.69 6.74 16.27
CA MET A 97 0.20 7.40 15.30
C MET A 97 1.20 6.41 14.70
N ASP A 98 1.89 5.66 15.56
CA ASP A 98 2.88 4.67 15.11
C ASP A 98 2.23 3.56 14.27
N ALA A 99 0.99 3.15 14.57
CA ALA A 99 0.24 2.23 13.72
C ALA A 99 0.03 2.77 12.30
N ARG A 100 -0.27 4.07 12.15
CA ARG A 100 -0.42 4.70 10.82
C ARG A 100 0.90 4.75 10.07
N ILE A 101 1.99 5.05 10.77
CA ILE A 101 3.35 5.07 10.20
C ILE A 101 3.76 3.65 9.79
N ALA A 102 3.50 2.65 10.64
CA ALA A 102 3.72 1.23 10.32
C ALA A 102 2.98 0.82 9.06
N LEU A 103 1.68 1.12 8.97
CA LEU A 103 0.86 0.79 7.82
C LEU A 103 1.37 1.49 6.56
N ALA A 104 1.70 2.79 6.64
CA ALA A 104 2.26 3.54 5.50
C ALA A 104 3.57 2.91 5.01
N SER A 105 4.47 2.53 5.93
CA SER A 105 5.73 1.86 5.61
C SER A 105 5.53 0.50 4.94
N ILE A 106 4.59 -0.33 5.45
CA ILE A 106 4.26 -1.62 4.83
C ILE A 106 3.73 -1.42 3.41
N LEU A 107 2.78 -0.50 3.25
CA LEU A 107 2.14 -0.21 1.96
C LEU A 107 3.11 0.36 0.93
N GLU A 108 4.03 1.22 1.35
CA GLU A 108 5.04 1.78 0.46
C GLU A 108 6.02 0.70 -0.03
N ARG A 109 6.51 -0.16 0.88
CA ARG A 109 7.37 -1.30 0.49
C ARG A 109 6.64 -2.26 -0.46
N GLU A 110 5.38 -2.59 -0.19
CA GLU A 110 4.60 -3.43 -1.09
C GLU A 110 4.39 -2.73 -2.45
N ALA A 111 4.18 -1.41 -2.46
CA ALA A 111 4.03 -0.63 -3.69
C ALA A 111 5.32 -0.58 -4.51
N ASP A 112 6.50 -0.47 -3.87
CA ASP A 112 7.80 -0.59 -4.54
C ASP A 112 7.95 -1.95 -5.24
N ASN A 113 7.65 -3.04 -4.52
CA ASN A 113 7.75 -4.39 -5.07
C ASN A 113 6.82 -4.57 -6.29
N VAL A 114 5.58 -4.09 -6.19
CA VAL A 114 4.62 -4.13 -7.29
C VAL A 114 5.11 -3.30 -8.48
N ALA A 115 5.64 -2.10 -8.23
CA ALA A 115 6.13 -1.20 -9.27
C ALA A 115 7.34 -1.78 -10.00
N ALA A 116 8.30 -2.35 -9.27
CA ALA A 116 9.47 -3.01 -9.85
C ALA A 116 9.06 -4.22 -10.70
N ALA A 117 8.13 -5.05 -10.21
CA ALA A 117 7.60 -6.16 -10.99
C ALA A 117 6.84 -5.69 -12.24
N ALA A 118 6.07 -4.61 -12.13
CA ALA A 118 5.35 -4.03 -13.27
C ALA A 118 6.31 -3.49 -14.34
N ALA A 119 7.44 -2.90 -13.94
CA ALA A 119 8.50 -2.49 -14.86
C ALA A 119 9.08 -3.70 -15.60
N LEU A 120 9.46 -4.76 -14.88
CA LEU A 120 9.96 -6.01 -15.47
C LEU A 120 8.96 -6.64 -16.46
N LEU A 121 7.67 -6.65 -16.13
CA LEU A 121 6.61 -7.15 -17.00
C LEU A 121 6.47 -6.32 -18.29
N ALA A 122 6.58 -4.99 -18.17
CA ALA A 122 6.55 -4.09 -19.32
C ALA A 122 7.77 -4.31 -20.22
N GLU A 123 8.97 -4.44 -19.65
CA GLU A 123 10.21 -4.73 -20.39
C GLU A 123 10.15 -6.09 -21.10
N HIS A 124 9.74 -7.14 -20.40
CA HIS A 124 9.62 -8.48 -20.98
C HIS A 124 8.61 -8.54 -22.12
N ALA A 125 7.57 -7.70 -22.05
CA ALA A 125 6.60 -7.51 -23.13
C ALA A 125 7.09 -6.57 -24.25
N GLY A 126 8.33 -6.09 -24.21
CA GLY A 126 8.91 -5.17 -25.20
C GLY A 126 8.30 -3.78 -25.21
N ARG A 127 7.61 -3.37 -24.13
CA ARG A 127 6.91 -2.09 -24.03
C ARG A 127 7.77 -1.03 -23.34
N ARG A 128 7.61 0.22 -23.75
CA ARG A 128 8.28 1.40 -23.15
C ARG A 128 7.42 2.16 -22.13
N THR A 129 6.25 1.61 -21.81
CA THR A 129 5.27 2.22 -20.90
C THR A 129 4.67 1.14 -20.01
N ILE A 130 4.79 1.33 -18.70
CA ILE A 130 4.11 0.55 -17.66
C ILE A 130 2.61 0.87 -17.74
N LYS A 131 1.79 -0.17 -17.80
CA LYS A 131 0.32 -0.10 -17.91
C LYS A 131 -0.34 -0.67 -16.66
N ALA A 132 -1.61 -0.36 -16.46
CA ALA A 132 -2.43 -0.92 -15.38
C ALA A 132 -2.34 -2.45 -15.31
N ALA A 133 -2.39 -3.12 -16.46
CA ALA A 133 -2.28 -4.58 -16.54
C ALA A 133 -0.97 -5.13 -15.93
N ASP A 134 0.14 -4.39 -15.98
CA ASP A 134 1.41 -4.82 -15.38
C ASP A 134 1.35 -4.83 -13.85
N VAL A 135 0.70 -3.80 -13.29
CA VAL A 135 0.46 -3.66 -11.85
C VAL A 135 -0.51 -4.73 -11.36
N GLU A 136 -1.57 -4.99 -12.12
CA GLU A 136 -2.60 -5.98 -11.78
C GLU A 136 -2.07 -7.43 -11.91
N ARG A 137 -1.25 -7.73 -12.92
CA ARG A 137 -0.72 -9.09 -13.17
C ARG A 137 0.19 -9.59 -12.05
N TYR A 138 0.99 -8.71 -11.45
CA TYR A 138 1.84 -9.10 -10.32
C TYR A 138 1.02 -9.65 -9.15
N ALA A 139 -0.14 -9.02 -8.87
CA ALA A 139 -1.05 -9.47 -7.81
C ALA A 139 -1.56 -10.89 -8.02
N GLU A 140 -1.86 -11.26 -9.27
CA GLU A 140 -2.30 -12.61 -9.59
C GLU A 140 -1.18 -13.63 -9.36
N LEU A 141 0.07 -13.29 -9.70
CA LEU A 141 1.20 -14.21 -9.54
C LEU A 141 1.52 -14.52 -8.08
N THR A 142 1.39 -13.55 -7.17
CA THR A 142 1.64 -13.77 -5.73
C THR A 142 0.66 -14.79 -5.12
N ASN A 143 -0.59 -14.82 -5.60
CA ASN A 143 -1.61 -15.77 -5.14
C ASN A 143 -1.34 -17.25 -5.51
N TYR A 144 -0.32 -17.54 -6.34
CA TYR A 144 0.03 -18.91 -6.73
C TYR A 144 1.27 -19.46 -6.00
N VAL A 145 1.96 -18.64 -5.19
CA VAL A 145 3.23 -19.02 -4.55
C VAL A 145 3.14 -19.05 -3.02
N GLU A 146 2.00 -18.63 -2.45
CA GLU A 146 1.63 -18.78 -1.04
C GLU A 146 0.46 -19.76 -0.88
#